data_AF-A0A955TQ38-F1
#
_entry.id   AF-A0A955TQ38-F1
#
_cell.length_a   1.000
_cell.length_b   1.000
_cell.length_c   1.000
_cell.angle_alpha   90.00
_cell.angle_beta   90.00
_cell.angle_gamma   90.00
#
_symmetry.space_group_name_H-M   'P 1'
#
loop_
_entity.id
_entity.type
_entity.pdbx_description
1 polymer ?
#
loop_
_entity_poly.entity_id
_entity_poly.type
_entity_poly.pdbx_seq_one_letter_code
_entity_poly.pdbx_strand_id
1 'polypeptide(L)'
;MTVGRPREFDINQALEAAMRLFWSQGYEATSLQNLLKAMGISKSSFYEAFGSKHQLFEQCLTLYANTLIASFREDLQKAKSGLIFIEKVMKSLVEEASSKGEKCGCLMVNTTNELAQRDKIIAKLVANGTKSLQGVF
;
A
#
# COMPACT_ATOMS: atom_id res chain seq x y z
N MET A 1 -8.46 29.97 -20.46
CA MET A 1 -8.33 28.67 -19.75
C MET A 1 -6.95 28.13 -20.07
N THR A 2 -5.97 28.39 -19.19
CA THR A 2 -4.62 27.85 -19.34
C THR A 2 -4.66 26.37 -19.01
N VAL A 3 -4.54 25.54 -20.05
CA VAL A 3 -4.26 24.11 -19.91
C VAL A 3 -2.92 24.01 -19.18
N GLY A 4 -2.98 23.62 -17.91
CA GLY A 4 -1.79 23.37 -17.09
C GLY A 4 -0.89 22.36 -17.77
N ARG A 5 0.42 22.61 -17.75
CA ARG A 5 1.47 21.80 -18.37
C ARG A 5 1.24 20.32 -18.04
N PRO A 6 1.34 19.38 -18.99
CA PRO A 6 1.18 17.96 -18.71
C PRO A 6 2.12 17.54 -17.55
N ARG A 7 1.60 16.76 -16.60
CA ARG A 7 2.34 16.27 -15.43
C ARG A 7 3.62 15.60 -15.92
N GLU A 8 4.78 16.14 -15.53
CA GLU A 8 6.11 15.65 -15.95
C GLU A 8 6.46 14.25 -15.38
N PHE A 9 5.58 13.63 -14.58
CA PHE A 9 5.83 12.36 -13.91
C PHE A 9 4.61 11.42 -13.93
N ASP A 10 4.87 10.12 -13.82
CA ASP A 10 3.84 9.09 -13.68
C ASP A 10 3.37 9.00 -12.22
N ILE A 11 2.10 9.33 -11.98
CA ILE A 11 1.51 9.31 -10.64
C ILE A 11 1.44 7.90 -10.05
N ASN A 12 1.19 6.89 -10.86
CA ASN A 12 1.08 5.52 -10.35
C ASN A 12 2.44 5.03 -9.88
N GLN A 13 3.49 5.30 -10.66
CA GLN A 13 4.87 4.97 -10.26
C GLN A 13 5.28 5.72 -8.98
N ALA A 14 4.95 7.02 -8.89
CA ALA A 14 5.24 7.80 -7.69
C ALA A 14 4.46 7.28 -6.46
N LEU A 15 3.19 6.91 -6.63
CA LEU A 15 2.37 6.34 -5.55
C LEU A 15 2.92 4.98 -5.10
N GLU A 16 3.30 4.11 -6.03
CA GLU A 16 3.94 2.82 -5.71
C GLU A 16 5.26 3.00 -4.96
N ALA A 17 6.09 3.97 -5.37
CA ALA A 17 7.33 4.27 -4.69
C ALA A 17 7.10 4.77 -3.25
N ALA A 18 6.12 5.65 -3.05
CA ALA A 18 5.71 6.11 -1.73
C ALA A 18 5.16 4.96 -0.88
N MET A 19 4.31 4.10 -1.45
CA MET A 19 3.76 2.93 -0.77
C MET A 19 4.88 2.01 -0.28
N ARG A 20 5.86 1.70 -1.12
CA ARG A 20 7.03 0.87 -0.74
C ARG A 20 7.83 1.50 0.38
N LEU A 21 8.04 2.82 0.34
CA LEU A 21 8.79 3.54 1.37
C LEU A 21 8.06 3.52 2.72
N PHE A 22 6.76 3.81 2.73
CA PHE A 22 5.95 3.69 3.95
C PHE A 22 5.91 2.26 4.46
N TRP A 23 5.93 1.28 3.57
CA TRP A 23 5.91 -0.13 3.94
C TRP A 23 7.20 -0.58 4.63
N SER A 24 8.36 -0.09 4.21
CA SER A 24 9.63 -0.42 4.86
C SER A 24 9.92 0.39 6.13
N GLN A 25 9.56 1.69 6.15
CA GLN A 25 9.97 2.59 7.24
C GLN A 25 8.85 2.91 8.24
N GLY A 26 7.59 2.69 7.90
CA GLY A 26 6.45 3.19 8.66
C GLY A 26 6.11 4.65 8.33
N TYR A 27 4.93 5.08 8.76
CA TYR A 27 4.44 6.43 8.49
C TYR A 27 5.29 7.49 9.18
N GLU A 28 5.52 7.38 10.48
CA GLU A 28 6.16 8.43 11.28
C GLU A 28 7.63 8.66 10.89
N ALA A 29 8.38 7.57 10.64
CA ALA A 29 9.79 7.67 10.26
C ALA A 29 10.02 8.22 8.83
N THR A 30 8.98 8.26 8.00
CA THR A 30 9.08 8.71 6.61
C THR A 30 8.91 10.23 6.51
N SER A 31 9.99 10.96 6.21
CA SER A 31 9.92 12.42 6.02
C SER A 31 9.37 12.81 4.64
N LEU A 32 8.90 14.06 4.47
CA LEU A 32 8.56 14.60 3.14
C LEU A 32 9.76 14.53 2.19
N GLN A 33 10.97 14.79 2.68
CA GLN A 33 12.17 14.73 1.84
C GLN A 33 12.48 13.31 1.37
N ASN A 34 12.26 12.30 2.22
CA ASN A 34 12.38 10.89 1.85
C ASN A 34 11.37 10.55 0.73
N LEU A 35 10.13 11.02 0.87
CA LEU A 35 9.08 10.82 -0.13
C LEU A 35 9.44 11.46 -1.47
N LEU A 36 9.79 12.76 -1.49
CA LEU A 36 10.17 13.44 -2.72
C LEU A 36 11.32 12.72 -3.44
N LYS A 37 12.32 12.26 -2.68
CA LYS A 37 13.46 11.49 -3.22
C LYS A 37 13.02 10.14 -3.79
N ALA A 38 12.22 9.38 -3.05
CA ALA A 38 11.76 8.05 -3.48
C ALA A 38 10.82 8.13 -4.69
N MET A 39 9.95 9.14 -4.73
CA MET A 39 8.98 9.37 -5.80
C MET A 39 9.62 10.01 -7.04
N GLY A 40 10.79 10.64 -6.90
CA GLY A 40 11.47 11.33 -7.99
C GLY A 40 10.76 12.61 -8.44
N ILE A 41 10.06 13.30 -7.54
CA ILE A 41 9.23 14.48 -7.88
C ILE A 41 9.60 15.73 -7.08
N SER A 42 9.25 16.89 -7.64
CA SER A 42 9.40 18.17 -6.95
C SER A 42 8.39 18.32 -5.80
N LYS A 43 8.71 19.18 -4.82
CA LYS A 43 7.79 19.54 -3.73
C LYS A 43 6.48 20.11 -4.27
N SER A 44 6.52 20.96 -5.31
CA SER A 44 5.31 21.53 -5.92
C SER A 44 4.41 20.45 -6.50
N SER A 45 4.99 19.54 -7.28
CA SER A 45 4.29 18.42 -7.92
C SER A 45 3.66 17.47 -6.88
N PHE A 46 4.34 17.26 -5.75
CA PHE A 46 3.81 16.47 -4.65
C PHE A 46 2.51 17.06 -4.10
N TYR A 47 2.51 18.34 -3.72
CA TYR A 47 1.33 18.97 -3.14
C TYR A 47 0.18 19.06 -4.14
N GLU A 48 0.49 19.32 -5.42
CA GLU A 48 -0.50 19.37 -6.49
C GLU A 48 -1.17 18.00 -6.75
N ALA A 49 -0.41 16.91 -6.70
CA ALA A 49 -0.93 15.58 -7.03
C ALA A 49 -1.50 14.82 -5.83
N PHE A 50 -0.89 14.95 -4.65
CA PHE A 50 -1.18 14.10 -3.49
C PHE A 50 -1.68 14.87 -2.26
N GLY A 51 -1.61 16.21 -2.29
CA GLY A 51 -1.95 17.04 -1.14
C GLY A 51 -0.94 16.89 -0.03
N SER A 52 -1.27 16.16 1.03
CA SER A 52 -0.42 15.98 2.21
C SER A 52 0.24 14.59 2.29
N LYS A 53 1.26 14.45 3.15
CA LYS A 53 1.84 13.14 3.50
C LYS A 53 0.76 12.16 3.98
N HIS A 54 -0.22 12.67 4.73
CA HIS A 54 -1.32 11.90 5.26
C HIS A 54 -2.25 11.40 4.15
N GLN A 55 -2.70 12.28 3.25
CA GLN A 55 -3.52 11.91 2.09
C GLN A 55 -2.79 10.99 1.11
N LEU A 56 -1.47 11.15 0.94
CA LEU A 56 -0.65 10.20 0.18
C LEU A 56 -0.67 8.82 0.85
N PHE A 57 -0.53 8.77 2.18
CA PHE A 57 -0.54 7.51 2.91
C PHE A 57 -1.90 6.80 2.83
N GLU A 58 -3.02 7.52 2.90
CA GLU A 58 -4.35 6.96 2.65
C GLU A 58 -4.46 6.29 1.26
N GLN A 59 -3.92 6.96 0.23
CA GLN A 59 -3.86 6.42 -1.13
C GLN A 59 -2.96 5.18 -1.21
N CYS A 60 -1.80 5.19 -0.53
CA CYS A 60 -0.90 4.03 -0.46
C CYS A 60 -1.57 2.82 0.21
N LEU A 61 -2.30 3.01 1.30
CA LEU A 61 -3.05 1.93 1.97
C LEU A 61 -4.13 1.35 1.06
N THR A 62 -4.83 2.21 0.32
CA THR A 62 -5.86 1.81 -0.64
C THR A 62 -5.24 1.02 -1.79
N LEU A 63 -4.12 1.49 -2.36
CA LEU A 63 -3.37 0.80 -3.39
C LEU A 63 -2.92 -0.59 -2.92
N TYR A 64 -2.28 -0.66 -1.74
CA TYR A 64 -1.82 -1.91 -1.16
C TYR A 64 -2.94 -2.94 -1.01
N ALA A 65 -4.07 -2.53 -0.41
CA ALA A 65 -5.21 -3.39 -0.21
C ALA A 65 -5.77 -3.92 -1.53
N ASN A 66 -5.94 -3.03 -2.52
CA ASN A 66 -6.47 -3.40 -3.83
C ASN A 66 -5.54 -4.37 -4.57
N THR A 67 -4.22 -4.13 -4.55
CA THR A 67 -3.23 -5.02 -5.18
C THR A 67 -3.23 -6.40 -4.54
N LEU A 68 -3.27 -6.47 -3.20
CA LEU A 68 -3.33 -7.75 -2.47
C LEU A 68 -4.62 -8.52 -2.80
N ILE A 69 -5.76 -7.85 -2.75
CA ILE A 69 -7.07 -8.45 -3.05
C ILE A 69 -7.15 -8.93 -4.50
N ALA A 70 -6.67 -8.12 -5.45
CA ALA A 70 -6.65 -8.50 -6.86
C ALA A 70 -5.81 -9.76 -7.08
N SER A 71 -4.61 -9.81 -6.49
CA SER A 71 -3.73 -10.99 -6.56
C SER A 71 -4.39 -12.23 -5.97
N PHE A 72 -5.02 -12.14 -4.80
CA PHE A 72 -5.69 -13.29 -4.19
C PHE A 72 -6.92 -13.74 -4.97
N ARG A 73 -7.70 -12.82 -5.54
CA ARG A 73 -8.83 -13.17 -6.40
C ARG A 73 -8.39 -13.88 -7.67
N GLU A 74 -7.31 -13.41 -8.30
CA GLU A 74 -6.73 -14.05 -9.47
C GLU A 74 -6.24 -15.48 -9.14
N ASP A 75 -5.57 -15.64 -7.99
CA ASP A 75 -5.12 -16.94 -7.51
C ASP A 75 -6.28 -17.90 -7.20
N LEU A 76 -7.35 -17.40 -6.59
CA LEU A 76 -8.56 -18.18 -6.32
C LEU A 76 -9.24 -18.63 -7.62
N GLN A 77 -9.36 -17.74 -8.62
CA GLN A 77 -9.95 -18.09 -9.92
C GLN A 77 -9.17 -19.17 -10.65
N LYS A 78 -7.84 -19.22 -10.47
CA LYS A 78 -6.96 -20.23 -11.09
C LYS A 78 -6.86 -21.52 -10.28
N ALA A 79 -7.29 -21.52 -9.01
CA ALA A 79 -7.16 -22.67 -8.14
C ALA A 79 -8.17 -23.78 -8.49
N LYS A 80 -7.73 -25.03 -8.36
CA LYS A 80 -8.60 -26.21 -8.60
C LYS A 80 -9.64 -26.41 -7.50
N SER A 81 -9.40 -25.86 -6.30
CA SER A 81 -10.32 -25.88 -5.16
C SER A 81 -9.95 -24.78 -4.16
N GLY A 82 -10.88 -24.42 -3.28
CA GLY A 82 -10.63 -23.45 -2.20
C GLY A 82 -9.51 -23.89 -1.24
N LEU A 83 -9.39 -25.19 -0.96
CA LEU A 83 -8.32 -25.72 -0.09
C LEU A 83 -6.93 -25.50 -0.72
N ILE A 84 -6.79 -25.73 -2.03
CA ILE A 84 -5.52 -25.51 -2.75
C ILE A 84 -5.16 -24.02 -2.76
N PHE A 85 -6.15 -23.14 -2.91
CA PHE A 85 -5.96 -21.70 -2.79
C PHE A 85 -5.44 -21.31 -1.40
N ILE A 86 -6.12 -21.76 -0.34
CA ILE A 86 -5.72 -21.50 1.06
C ILE A 86 -4.30 -22.01 1.32
N GLU A 87 -3.98 -23.24 0.89
CA GLU A 87 -2.65 -23.82 1.05
C GLU A 87 -1.58 -22.97 0.35
N LYS A 88 -1.87 -22.50 -0.87
CA LYS A 88 -0.96 -21.62 -1.62
C LYS A 88 -0.71 -20.32 -0.88
N VAL A 89 -1.76 -19.65 -0.37
CA VAL A 89 -1.62 -18.40 0.39
C VAL A 89 -0.77 -18.62 1.66
N MET A 90 -1.00 -19.71 2.39
CA MET A 90 -0.21 -20.00 3.59
C MET A 90 1.26 -20.25 3.25
N LYS A 91 1.54 -20.96 2.15
CA LYS A 91 2.91 -21.20 1.67
C LYS A 91 3.60 -19.89 1.25
N SER A 92 2.92 -19.00 0.53
CA SER A 92 3.52 -17.72 0.12
C SER A 92 3.89 -16.85 1.32
N LEU A 93 3.09 -16.88 2.39
CA LEU A 93 3.41 -16.16 3.64
C LEU A 93 4.65 -16.75 4.33
N VAL A 94 4.80 -18.07 4.35
CA VAL A 94 5.99 -18.74 4.91
C VAL A 94 7.24 -18.42 4.08
N GLU A 95 7.13 -18.41 2.76
CA GLU A 95 8.21 -18.05 1.85
C GLU A 95 8.66 -16.60 2.06
N GLU A 96 7.72 -15.65 2.14
CA GLU A 96 8.00 -14.24 2.43
C GLU A 96 8.73 -14.09 3.77
N ALA A 97 8.20 -14.73 4.83
CA ALA A 97 8.78 -14.70 6.16
C ALA A 97 10.17 -15.34 6.25
N SER A 98 10.47 -16.29 5.36
CA SER A 98 11.75 -17.01 5.29
C SER A 98 12.76 -16.36 4.34
N SER A 99 12.33 -15.39 3.54
CA SER A 99 13.20 -14.72 2.56
C SER A 99 14.33 -13.93 3.25
N LYS A 100 15.46 -13.78 2.54
CA LYS A 100 16.61 -13.00 3.01
C LYS A 100 16.43 -11.48 2.81
N GLY A 101 15.33 -11.06 2.19
CA GLY A 101 15.01 -9.67 1.93
C GLY A 101 14.47 -8.93 3.15
N GLU A 102 14.10 -7.66 2.94
CA GLU A 102 13.45 -6.87 3.98
C GLU A 102 12.07 -7.46 4.31
N LYS A 103 11.86 -7.78 5.59
CA LYS A 103 10.64 -8.46 6.07
C LYS A 103 9.66 -7.42 6.58
N CYS A 104 8.93 -6.80 5.66
CA CYS A 104 7.99 -5.73 5.99
C CYS A 104 6.63 -6.25 6.47
N GLY A 105 6.30 -7.53 6.28
CA GLY A 105 5.00 -8.08 6.68
C GLY A 105 3.82 -7.35 6.02
N CYS A 106 2.63 -7.37 6.63
CA CYS A 106 1.47 -6.70 6.04
C CYS A 106 1.42 -5.21 6.40
N LEU A 107 1.41 -4.33 5.39
CA LEU A 107 1.33 -2.88 5.58
C LEU A 107 0.09 -2.48 6.41
N MET A 108 -1.08 -3.08 6.16
CA MET A 108 -2.29 -2.78 6.92
C MET A 108 -2.16 -3.19 8.40
N VAL A 109 -1.52 -4.33 8.69
CA VAL A 109 -1.31 -4.80 10.06
C VAL A 109 -0.32 -3.87 10.79
N ASN A 110 0.79 -3.51 10.16
CA ASN A 110 1.77 -2.58 10.73
C ASN A 110 1.12 -1.22 11.04
N THR A 111 0.31 -0.72 10.11
CA THR A 111 -0.42 0.54 10.24
C THR A 111 -1.43 0.52 11.39
N THR A 112 -2.03 -0.65 11.66
CA THR A 112 -2.96 -0.82 12.79
C THR A 112 -2.25 -0.52 14.11
N ASN A 113 -1.03 -1.03 14.26
CA ASN A 113 -0.23 -0.84 15.47
C ASN A 113 0.30 0.59 15.58
N GLU A 114 0.69 1.21 14.46
CA GLU A 114 1.29 2.54 14.43
C GLU A 114 0.26 3.67 14.61
N LEU A 115 -0.89 3.61 13.94
CA LEU A 115 -1.77 4.77 13.76
C LEU A 115 -3.24 4.54 14.10
N ALA A 116 -3.77 3.31 14.00
CA ALA A 116 -5.22 3.11 14.06
C ALA A 116 -5.87 3.50 15.41
N GLN A 117 -5.12 3.56 16.50
CA GLN A 117 -5.65 4.04 17.79
C GLN A 117 -5.82 5.57 17.84
N ARG A 118 -5.09 6.31 17.01
CA ARG A 118 -5.02 7.79 17.07
C ARG A 118 -5.63 8.45 15.84
N ASP A 119 -5.78 7.71 14.74
CA ASP A 119 -6.32 8.20 13.49
C ASP A 119 -7.53 7.37 13.04
N LYS A 120 -8.71 7.98 13.12
CA LYS A 120 -9.98 7.33 12.78
C LYS A 120 -10.14 7.07 11.28
N ILE A 121 -9.52 7.88 10.42
CA ILE A 121 -9.60 7.70 8.97
C ILE A 121 -8.77 6.49 8.58
N ILE A 122 -7.54 6.41 9.09
CA ILE A 122 -6.65 5.27 8.88
C ILE A 122 -7.26 3.99 9.47
N ALA A 123 -7.82 4.04 10.69
CA ALA A 123 -8.51 2.90 11.29
C ALA A 123 -9.64 2.38 10.41
N LYS A 124 -10.44 3.28 9.82
CA LYS A 124 -11.52 2.92 8.92
C LYS A 124 -11.01 2.32 7.60
N LEU A 125 -9.93 2.86 7.03
CA LEU A 125 -9.31 2.33 5.82
C LEU A 125 -8.78 0.91 6.04
N VAL A 126 -8.05 0.70 7.13
CA VAL A 126 -7.57 -0.64 7.52
C VAL A 126 -8.74 -1.61 7.68
N ALA A 127 -9.78 -1.23 8.45
CA ALA A 127 -10.94 -2.08 8.68
C ALA A 127 -11.66 -2.45 7.37
N ASN A 128 -11.81 -1.49 6.45
CA ASN A 128 -12.42 -1.73 5.14
C ASN A 128 -11.55 -2.63 4.25
N GLY A 129 -10.24 -2.45 4.28
CA GLY A 129 -9.28 -3.29 3.56
C GLY A 129 -9.32 -4.73 4.08
N THR A 130 -9.29 -4.93 5.39
CA THR A 130 -9.43 -6.25 6.02
C THR A 130 -10.76 -6.91 5.67
N LYS A 131 -11.89 -6.18 5.72
CA LYS A 131 -13.20 -6.70 5.34
C LYS A 131 -13.25 -7.12 3.86
N SER A 132 -12.64 -6.33 2.98
CA SER A 132 -12.58 -6.65 1.55
C SER A 132 -11.70 -7.87 1.27
N LEU A 133 -10.60 -8.02 2.01
CA LEU A 133 -9.74 -9.20 1.96
C LEU A 133 -10.45 -10.46 2.46
N GLN A 134 -11.21 -10.36 3.56
CA GLN A 134 -12.03 -11.46 4.07
C GLN A 134 -13.02 -11.95 3.03
N GLY A 135 -13.63 -11.07 2.24
CA GLY A 135 -14.56 -11.46 1.17
C GLY A 135 -13.92 -12.17 -0.03
N VAL A 136 -12.61 -12.40 -0.03
CA VAL A 136 -11.95 -13.29 -0.99
C VAL A 136 -12.01 -14.75 -0.54
N PHE A 137 -12.04 -14.99 0.77
CA PHE A 137 -12.11 -16.32 1.38
C PHE A 137 -13.57 -16.71 1.65
#